data_AF-A0A7S1EFX2-F1
#
_entry.id   AF-A0A7S1EFX2-F1
#
_cell.length_a   1.000
_cell.length_b   1.000
_cell.length_c   1.000
_cell.angle_alpha   90.00
_cell.angle_beta   90.00
_cell.angle_gamma   90.00
#
_symmetry.space_group_name_H-M   'P 1'
#
loop_
_entity.id
_entity.type
_entity.pdbx_description
1 polymer ?
#
loop_
_entity_poly.entity_id
_entity_poly.type
_entity_poly.pdbx_seq_one_letter_code
_entity_poly.pdbx_strand_id
1 'polypeptide(L)'
;MSEITSRGSSSSPRRSQRGRSAVPHGEWGVEQGAVGASGATEGKQLHESVYMPRVLRHDLCNSHGPSDVSRSSSPSPQAAVAGLPTRPLPPGRDEEFFKPTAFSTWANDVVSVAFVRSLDDVGVPGRQSPPLFTHQVFGPQEEIVGYVKPSVQIVYAANTLRPSLTFHHGGLVDGELLREAGVTPTDVERLIQEKVPCDYVGTVQDVVAEAEQPGFVPLGREVDSFEAPS
;
A
#
# COMPACT_ATOMS: atom_id res chain seq x y z
N MET A 1 -59.48 -7.59 50.22
CA MET A 1 -60.06 -8.92 50.47
C MET A 1 -59.68 -9.81 49.31
N SER A 2 -58.93 -10.87 49.63
CA SER A 2 -58.75 -12.19 48.98
C SER A 2 -58.65 -12.26 47.45
N GLU A 3 -57.52 -12.68 46.87
CA GLU A 3 -56.94 -14.04 46.76
C GLU A 3 -57.05 -14.49 45.30
N ILE A 4 -55.92 -14.55 44.58
CA ILE A 4 -55.75 -15.51 43.48
C ILE A 4 -54.36 -16.11 43.61
N THR A 5 -54.35 -17.40 43.87
CA THR A 5 -53.20 -18.31 43.88
C THR A 5 -52.95 -18.83 42.47
N SER A 6 -51.68 -19.03 42.08
CA SER A 6 -51.27 -20.17 41.24
C SER A 6 -49.75 -20.28 41.06
N ARG A 7 -49.19 -21.28 41.76
CA ARG A 7 -48.28 -22.34 41.29
C ARG A 7 -47.26 -22.02 40.18
N GLY A 8 -45.99 -21.90 40.59
CA GLY A 8 -45.00 -22.99 40.51
C GLY A 8 -44.56 -23.52 39.14
N SER A 9 -43.26 -23.41 38.84
CA SER A 9 -42.43 -24.59 38.54
C SER A 9 -40.93 -24.26 38.52
N SER A 10 -40.18 -25.26 38.97
CA SER A 10 -38.75 -25.38 39.21
C SER A 10 -37.90 -25.43 37.94
N SER A 11 -36.69 -24.83 37.99
CA SER A 11 -35.46 -25.57 37.69
C SER A 11 -34.21 -24.79 38.14
N SER A 12 -33.31 -25.52 38.80
CA SER A 12 -31.92 -25.19 39.12
C SER A 12 -31.18 -26.53 39.04
N PRO A 13 -29.84 -26.60 39.12
CA PRO A 13 -28.81 -25.79 38.45
C PRO A 13 -27.84 -26.71 37.68
N ARG A 14 -27.03 -26.18 36.75
CA ARG A 14 -25.84 -26.91 36.24
C ARG A 14 -24.56 -26.20 36.64
N ARG A 15 -23.98 -26.77 37.69
CA ARG A 15 -22.60 -26.65 38.16
C ARG A 15 -21.67 -27.31 37.13
N SER A 16 -20.67 -26.59 36.63
CA SER A 16 -19.49 -27.20 36.02
C SER A 16 -18.25 -26.64 36.70
N GLN A 17 -17.46 -27.55 37.26
CA GLN A 17 -16.24 -27.28 37.99
C GLN A 17 -15.03 -27.24 37.04
N ARG A 18 -14.09 -26.39 37.44
CA ARG A 18 -12.63 -26.39 37.21
C ARG A 18 -12.04 -27.66 36.59
N GLY A 19 -11.25 -27.45 35.55
CA GLY A 19 -10.10 -28.29 35.19
C GLY A 19 -8.86 -27.39 35.03
N ARG A 20 -8.01 -27.38 36.07
CA ARG A 20 -6.61 -26.95 35.95
C ARG A 20 -5.84 -28.10 35.30
N SER A 21 -4.97 -27.82 34.33
CA SER A 21 -3.83 -28.69 34.04
C SER A 21 -2.60 -27.82 33.84
N ALA A 22 -1.62 -28.06 34.70
CA ALA A 22 -0.28 -27.49 34.64
C ALA A 22 0.55 -28.29 33.64
N VAL A 23 1.35 -27.61 32.83
CA VAL A 23 2.42 -28.23 32.03
C VAL A 23 3.76 -27.85 32.65
N PRO A 24 4.66 -28.81 32.91
CA PRO A 24 5.90 -28.58 33.63
C PRO A 24 7.04 -28.06 32.75
N HIS A 25 8.01 -27.50 33.46
CA HIS A 25 9.35 -27.10 33.07
C HIS A 25 10.09 -28.10 32.15
N GLY A 26 10.76 -27.56 31.14
CA GLY A 26 11.87 -28.20 30.44
C GLY A 26 13.12 -27.33 30.57
N GLU A 27 13.99 -27.70 31.50
CA GLU A 27 15.36 -27.19 31.66
C GLU A 27 16.18 -27.50 30.40
N TRP A 28 16.89 -26.50 29.87
CA TRP A 28 17.99 -26.73 28.94
C TRP A 28 19.30 -26.43 29.68
N GLY A 29 20.08 -27.49 29.81
CA GLY A 29 21.33 -27.55 30.55
C GLY A 29 22.40 -26.62 29.99
N VAL A 30 23.16 -26.09 30.93
CA VAL A 30 24.45 -25.43 30.76
C VAL A 30 25.50 -26.52 30.55
N GLU A 31 26.19 -26.52 29.41
CA GLU A 31 27.47 -27.21 29.27
C GLU A 31 28.57 -26.17 29.06
N GLN A 32 29.48 -26.11 30.03
CA GLN A 32 30.73 -25.38 29.99
C GLN A 32 31.78 -26.28 29.34
N GLY A 33 32.42 -25.79 28.27
CA GLY A 33 33.56 -26.44 27.63
C GLY A 33 34.67 -25.42 27.42
N ALA A 34 35.79 -25.62 28.11
CA ALA A 34 36.93 -24.73 28.21
C ALA A 34 37.97 -24.93 27.09
N VAL A 35 38.59 -23.81 26.69
CA VAL A 35 40.02 -23.57 26.37
C VAL A 35 40.70 -24.45 25.31
N GLY A 36 41.12 -23.79 24.23
CA GLY A 36 42.20 -24.23 23.34
C GLY A 36 42.73 -23.04 22.52
N ALA A 37 43.92 -22.54 22.88
CA ALA A 37 44.64 -21.50 22.18
C ALA A 37 45.52 -22.06 21.06
N SER A 38 45.66 -21.33 19.95
CA SER A 38 46.94 -21.01 19.28
C SER A 38 46.65 -20.46 17.87
N GLY A 39 47.41 -19.44 17.48
CA GLY A 39 47.10 -18.55 16.37
C GLY A 39 47.54 -19.03 14.97
N ALA A 40 47.08 -18.26 13.99
CA ALA A 40 47.81 -17.93 12.77
C ALA A 40 47.07 -16.78 12.09
N THR A 41 47.78 -15.67 11.92
CA THR A 41 47.37 -14.47 11.19
C THR A 41 47.28 -14.75 9.70
N GLU A 42 46.08 -14.67 9.13
CA GLU A 42 45.87 -14.51 7.69
C GLU A 42 44.90 -13.35 7.45
N GLY A 43 45.41 -12.32 6.78
CA GLY A 43 44.65 -11.14 6.36
C GLY A 43 43.63 -11.53 5.31
N LYS A 44 42.38 -11.74 5.73
CA LYS A 44 41.21 -11.72 4.87
C LYS A 44 40.53 -10.37 5.00
N GLN A 45 40.55 -9.62 3.91
CA GLN A 45 39.74 -8.43 3.70
C GLN A 45 38.26 -8.86 3.78
N LEU A 46 37.64 -8.62 4.93
CA LEU A 46 36.22 -8.87 5.14
C LEU A 46 35.46 -7.80 4.36
N HIS A 47 34.71 -8.25 3.35
CA HIS A 47 33.58 -7.51 2.82
C HIS A 47 32.62 -7.29 4.00
N GLU A 48 32.64 -6.09 4.58
CA GLU A 48 31.70 -5.68 5.60
C GLU A 48 30.35 -5.44 4.90
N SER A 49 29.60 -6.52 4.69
CA SER A 49 28.19 -6.43 4.35
C SER A 49 27.48 -5.87 5.57
N VAL A 50 27.31 -4.55 5.57
CA VAL A 50 26.46 -3.83 6.53
C VAL A 50 25.03 -4.31 6.32
N TYR A 51 24.65 -5.35 7.04
CA TYR A 51 23.27 -5.75 7.21
C TYR A 51 22.59 -4.67 8.05
N MET A 52 21.80 -3.82 7.40
CA MET A 52 20.83 -2.99 8.11
C MET A 52 19.86 -3.93 8.83
N PRO A 53 19.73 -3.86 10.17
CA PRO A 53 18.69 -4.59 10.87
C PRO A 53 17.34 -4.01 10.43
N ARG A 54 16.57 -4.81 9.71
CA ARG A 54 15.20 -4.52 9.31
C ARG A 54 14.33 -4.51 10.56
N VAL A 55 14.36 -3.42 11.33
CA VAL A 55 13.43 -3.19 12.43
C VAL A 55 12.22 -2.45 11.86
N LEU A 56 11.45 -3.14 11.03
CA LEU A 56 10.05 -2.78 10.82
C LEU A 56 9.25 -3.72 11.71
N ARG A 57 8.89 -3.21 12.90
CA ARG A 57 7.83 -3.83 13.68
C ARG A 57 6.57 -3.73 12.83
N HIS A 58 6.14 -4.85 12.26
CA HIS A 58 4.82 -4.99 11.70
C HIS A 58 3.83 -5.07 12.87
N ASP A 59 3.41 -3.91 13.38
CA ASP A 59 2.14 -3.84 14.07
C ASP A 59 1.06 -3.96 12.99
N LEU A 60 0.26 -5.02 13.11
CA LEU A 60 -0.87 -5.31 12.22
C LEU A 60 -1.91 -4.21 12.38
N CYS A 61 -1.82 -3.14 11.58
CA CYS A 61 -2.83 -2.09 11.53
C CYS A 61 -3.99 -2.56 10.65
N ASN A 62 -4.93 -3.24 11.30
CA ASN A 62 -6.25 -3.58 10.78
C ASN A 62 -7.26 -2.65 11.45
N SER A 63 -7.85 -1.70 10.72
CA SER A 63 -9.23 -1.17 10.89
C SER A 63 -9.40 0.24 10.32
N HIS A 64 -9.70 0.34 9.02
CA HIS A 64 -10.56 1.42 8.53
C HIS A 64 -11.84 0.78 7.98
N GLY A 65 -12.94 1.05 8.67
CA GLY A 65 -14.27 0.57 8.28
C GLY A 65 -14.79 1.32 7.05
N PRO A 66 -15.72 0.72 6.29
CA PRO A 66 -16.25 1.32 5.07
C PRO A 66 -17.10 2.55 5.39
N SER A 67 -16.84 3.64 4.67
CA SER A 67 -17.70 4.82 4.67
C SER A 67 -18.88 4.57 3.71
N ASP A 68 -20.09 4.53 4.25
CA ASP A 68 -21.33 4.49 3.47
C ASP A 68 -21.46 5.76 2.62
N VAL A 69 -21.39 5.61 1.29
CA VAL A 69 -21.69 6.70 0.34
C VAL A 69 -22.98 6.36 -0.40
N SER A 70 -24.01 7.12 -0.06
CA SER A 70 -25.36 7.09 -0.63
C SER A 70 -25.35 7.29 -2.14
N ARG A 71 -26.01 6.38 -2.85
CA ARG A 71 -26.31 6.46 -4.29
C ARG A 71 -27.34 7.55 -4.56
N SER A 72 -27.01 8.53 -5.38
CA SER A 72 -28.00 9.34 -6.11
C SER A 72 -27.88 9.04 -7.60
N SER A 73 -28.98 8.59 -8.17
CA SER A 73 -29.15 8.28 -9.58
C SER A 73 -29.62 9.54 -10.32
N SER A 74 -28.95 9.89 -11.42
CA SER A 74 -29.47 10.82 -12.42
C SER A 74 -29.03 10.39 -13.82
N PRO A 75 -29.89 10.54 -14.84
CA PRO A 75 -29.76 9.85 -16.12
C PRO A 75 -28.82 10.55 -17.11
N SER A 76 -28.09 9.74 -17.86
CA SER A 76 -27.17 10.11 -18.94
C SER A 76 -27.89 10.64 -20.20
N PRO A 77 -27.32 11.63 -20.90
CA PRO A 77 -27.48 11.76 -22.34
C PRO A 77 -26.38 10.96 -23.06
N GLN A 78 -26.80 10.18 -24.06
CA GLN A 78 -25.94 9.47 -24.99
C GLN A 78 -25.14 10.46 -25.84
N ALA A 79 -23.81 10.31 -25.86
CA ALA A 79 -22.95 10.93 -26.86
C ALA A 79 -21.90 9.93 -27.30
N ALA A 80 -21.84 9.69 -28.61
CA ALA A 80 -20.94 8.78 -29.28
C ALA A 80 -19.47 9.11 -28.98
N VAL A 81 -18.72 8.14 -28.48
CA VAL A 81 -17.27 8.25 -28.26
C VAL A 81 -16.55 7.85 -29.55
N ALA A 82 -16.49 8.77 -30.50
CA ALA A 82 -15.61 8.67 -31.66
C ALA A 82 -14.40 9.60 -31.45
N GLY A 83 -13.20 9.01 -31.40
CA GLY A 83 -11.93 9.74 -31.46
C GLY A 83 -11.37 10.20 -30.12
N LEU A 84 -10.84 9.27 -29.32
CA LEU A 84 -9.87 9.63 -28.28
C LEU A 84 -8.52 9.92 -28.94
N PRO A 85 -7.86 11.06 -28.63
CA PRO A 85 -6.52 11.34 -29.11
C PRO A 85 -5.53 10.37 -28.44
N THR A 86 -4.95 9.47 -29.24
CA THR A 86 -3.83 8.64 -28.83
C THR A 86 -2.62 9.54 -28.57
N ARG A 87 -2.23 9.63 -27.29
CA ARG A 87 -1.00 10.32 -26.90
C ARG A 87 0.18 9.58 -27.54
N PRO A 88 1.17 10.28 -28.13
CA PRO A 88 2.33 9.61 -28.73
C PRO A 88 3.04 8.73 -27.71
N LEU A 89 3.20 7.47 -28.06
CA LEU A 89 3.93 6.49 -27.26
C LEU A 89 5.40 6.95 -27.13
N PRO A 90 6.02 6.91 -25.93
CA PRO A 90 7.44 7.16 -25.79
C PRO A 90 8.27 6.21 -26.68
N PRO A 91 9.36 6.70 -27.28
CA PRO A 91 10.20 5.92 -28.18
C PRO A 91 10.85 4.73 -27.45
N GLY A 92 10.76 3.54 -28.04
CA GLY A 92 11.31 2.29 -27.48
C GLY A 92 10.28 1.33 -26.86
N ARG A 93 8.98 1.54 -27.07
CA ARG A 93 7.96 0.52 -26.72
C ARG A 93 7.94 -0.59 -27.76
N ASP A 94 8.31 -1.81 -27.38
CA ASP A 94 8.02 -3.00 -28.17
C ASP A 94 6.50 -3.24 -28.13
N GLU A 95 5.81 -3.07 -29.27
CA GLU A 95 4.36 -3.29 -29.38
C GLU A 95 3.93 -4.74 -29.05
N GLU A 96 4.88 -5.66 -28.90
CA GLU A 96 4.62 -7.04 -28.50
C GLU A 96 4.21 -7.19 -27.02
N PHE A 97 4.53 -6.22 -26.15
CA PHE A 97 4.37 -6.40 -24.71
C PHE A 97 3.01 -5.96 -24.17
N PHE A 98 2.40 -4.92 -24.74
CA PHE A 98 1.08 -4.45 -24.31
C PHE A 98 0.21 -4.10 -25.52
N LYS A 99 -0.95 -4.76 -25.62
CA LYS A 99 -1.98 -4.43 -26.60
C LYS A 99 -3.16 -3.76 -25.89
N PRO A 100 -3.33 -2.43 -25.99
CA PRO A 100 -4.44 -1.74 -25.35
C PRO A 100 -5.79 -2.33 -25.79
N THR A 101 -6.68 -2.57 -24.84
CA THR A 101 -8.08 -2.95 -25.12
C THR A 101 -9.01 -1.81 -24.73
N ALA A 102 -10.29 -1.91 -25.08
CA ALA A 102 -11.30 -0.93 -24.69
C ALA A 102 -11.52 -0.82 -23.16
N PHE A 103 -10.99 -1.78 -22.39
CA PHE A 103 -11.20 -1.91 -20.96
C PHE A 103 -9.89 -2.04 -20.15
N SER A 104 -8.73 -1.97 -20.80
CA SER A 104 -7.42 -2.08 -20.16
C SER A 104 -6.58 -0.85 -20.45
N THR A 105 -5.90 -0.35 -19.42
CA THR A 105 -4.98 0.80 -19.50
C THR A 105 -3.63 0.38 -18.96
N TRP A 106 -2.56 0.81 -19.62
CA TRP A 106 -1.21 0.54 -19.13
C TRP A 106 -0.95 1.36 -17.85
N ALA A 107 -0.55 0.68 -16.77
CA ALA A 107 -0.40 1.28 -15.44
C ALA A 107 0.66 2.38 -15.42
N ASN A 108 1.76 2.23 -16.16
CA ASN A 108 2.84 3.24 -16.18
C ASN A 108 2.36 4.59 -16.77
N ASP A 109 1.28 4.59 -17.56
CA ASP A 109 0.70 5.80 -18.14
C ASP A 109 -0.27 6.52 -17.18
N VAL A 110 -0.79 5.82 -16.17
CA VAL A 110 -1.82 6.32 -15.25
C VAL A 110 -1.38 6.43 -13.80
N VAL A 111 -0.25 5.82 -13.44
CA VAL A 111 0.39 5.99 -12.14
C VAL A 111 1.31 7.19 -12.20
N SER A 112 1.16 8.12 -11.26
CA SER A 112 2.07 9.23 -11.07
C SER A 112 2.65 9.25 -9.66
N VAL A 113 3.94 9.57 -9.57
CA VAL A 113 4.66 9.76 -8.31
C VAL A 113 5.08 11.22 -8.22
N ALA A 114 4.85 11.84 -7.06
CA ALA A 114 5.23 13.22 -6.79
C ALA A 114 5.90 13.36 -5.42
N PHE A 115 6.83 14.31 -5.30
CA PHE A 115 7.41 14.74 -4.03
C PHE A 115 7.03 16.20 -3.80
N VAL A 116 6.42 16.48 -2.65
CA VAL A 116 5.92 17.81 -2.32
C VAL A 116 6.66 18.39 -1.12
N ARG A 117 7.04 19.67 -1.23
CA ARG A 117 7.64 20.47 -0.14
C ARG A 117 6.63 21.43 0.47
N SER A 118 5.62 21.82 -0.32
CA SER A 118 4.56 22.74 0.05
C SER A 118 3.35 22.51 -0.86
N LEU A 119 2.26 23.21 -0.58
CA LEU A 119 1.05 23.15 -1.41
C LEU A 119 1.30 23.53 -2.88
N ASP A 120 2.25 24.43 -3.14
CA ASP A 120 2.58 24.91 -4.48
C ASP A 120 3.13 23.82 -5.41
N ASP A 121 3.54 22.67 -4.86
CA ASP A 121 4.07 21.55 -5.63
C ASP A 121 2.97 20.60 -6.13
N VAL A 122 1.78 20.67 -5.54
CA VAL A 122 0.66 19.75 -5.80
C VAL A 122 0.07 20.04 -7.17
N GLY A 123 -0.06 19.01 -8.01
CA GLY A 123 -0.68 19.15 -9.33
C GLY A 123 0.18 19.86 -10.38
N VAL A 124 1.40 20.28 -10.04
CA VAL A 124 2.30 20.98 -10.98
C VAL A 124 2.80 20.04 -12.07
N PRO A 125 2.55 20.34 -13.35
CA PRO A 125 3.11 19.58 -14.47
C PRO A 125 4.65 19.57 -14.40
N GLY A 126 5.27 18.40 -14.54
CA GLY A 126 6.73 18.23 -14.47
C GLY A 126 7.28 17.95 -13.07
N ARG A 127 6.48 18.09 -12.01
CA ARG A 127 6.81 17.59 -10.65
C ARG A 127 6.23 16.20 -10.35
N GLN A 128 5.54 15.65 -11.34
CA GLN A 128 5.01 14.30 -11.33
C GLN A 128 5.77 13.49 -12.37
N SER A 129 6.24 12.32 -11.96
CA SER A 129 6.93 11.39 -12.85
C SER A 129 6.17 10.06 -12.89
N PRO A 130 5.97 9.46 -14.08
CA PRO A 130 5.49 8.09 -14.16
C PRO A 130 6.58 7.14 -13.63
N PRO A 131 6.19 5.99 -13.05
CA PRO A 131 7.14 4.94 -12.72
C PRO A 131 7.73 4.32 -13.99
N LEU A 132 8.99 3.87 -13.91
CA LEU A 132 9.61 3.09 -14.99
C LEU A 132 9.05 1.68 -15.07
N PHE A 133 8.66 1.12 -13.92
CA PHE A 133 8.20 -0.26 -13.78
C PHE A 133 7.03 -0.32 -12.80
N THR A 134 6.00 -1.06 -13.16
CA THR A 134 4.85 -1.31 -12.28
C THR A 134 4.48 -2.79 -12.19
N HIS A 135 5.23 -3.67 -12.86
CA HIS A 135 4.93 -5.11 -12.92
C HIS A 135 4.96 -5.82 -11.56
N GLN A 136 5.69 -5.28 -10.58
CA GLN A 136 5.69 -5.81 -9.22
C GLN A 136 4.39 -5.55 -8.45
N VAL A 137 3.58 -4.61 -8.94
CA VAL A 137 2.30 -4.19 -8.36
C VAL A 137 1.13 -4.70 -9.20
N PHE A 138 1.13 -4.44 -10.51
CA PHE A 138 0.02 -4.78 -11.43
C PHE A 138 0.28 -6.05 -12.26
N GLY A 139 1.31 -6.81 -11.92
CA GLY A 139 1.67 -8.05 -12.60
C GLY A 139 2.41 -7.84 -13.93
N PRO A 140 2.82 -8.91 -14.61
CA PRO A 140 3.75 -8.84 -15.74
C PRO A 140 3.31 -7.97 -16.91
N GLN A 141 1.99 -7.84 -17.13
CA GLN A 141 1.42 -7.02 -18.21
C GLN A 141 1.32 -5.52 -17.85
N GLU A 142 1.61 -5.19 -16.58
CA GLU A 142 1.58 -3.82 -16.06
C GLU A 142 0.22 -3.13 -16.29
N GLU A 143 -0.90 -3.85 -16.24
CA GLU A 143 -2.20 -3.32 -16.68
C GLU A 143 -3.21 -3.07 -15.56
N ILE A 144 -4.06 -2.06 -15.76
CA ILE A 144 -5.24 -1.76 -14.94
C ILE A 144 -6.48 -1.97 -15.81
N VAL A 145 -7.32 -2.92 -15.39
CA VAL A 145 -8.50 -3.39 -16.12
C VAL A 145 -9.79 -2.93 -15.45
N GLY A 146 -10.77 -2.54 -16.25
CA GLY A 146 -12.15 -2.34 -15.81
C GLY A 146 -12.52 -0.93 -15.38
N TYR A 147 -11.65 0.06 -15.60
CA TYR A 147 -11.86 1.44 -15.18
C TYR A 147 -11.88 2.42 -16.35
N VAL A 148 -12.78 3.40 -16.29
CA VAL A 148 -12.82 4.50 -17.26
C VAL A 148 -11.85 5.58 -16.80
N LYS A 149 -10.84 5.89 -17.61
CA LYS A 149 -9.82 6.92 -17.33
C LYS A 149 -9.24 6.80 -15.91
N PRO A 150 -8.66 5.65 -15.54
CA PRO A 150 -8.04 5.49 -14.23
C PRO A 150 -6.87 6.47 -14.08
N SER A 151 -6.63 6.91 -12.85
CA SER A 151 -5.48 7.71 -12.44
C SER A 151 -5.10 7.32 -11.02
N VAL A 152 -3.86 6.92 -10.82
CA VAL A 152 -3.29 6.58 -9.51
C VAL A 152 -2.27 7.63 -9.17
N GLN A 153 -2.49 8.36 -8.08
CA GLN A 153 -1.56 9.37 -7.59
C GLN A 153 -0.92 8.89 -6.30
N ILE A 154 0.41 8.88 -6.27
CA ILE A 154 1.22 8.61 -5.09
C ILE A 154 2.02 9.88 -4.78
N VAL A 155 1.74 10.49 -3.63
CA VAL A 155 2.37 11.74 -3.21
C VAL A 155 3.19 11.51 -1.95
N TYR A 156 4.45 11.91 -1.97
CA TYR A 156 5.37 11.80 -0.84
C TYR A 156 5.70 13.18 -0.27
N ALA A 157 5.73 13.29 1.05
CA ALA A 157 6.33 14.44 1.72
C ALA A 157 7.83 14.39 1.46
N ALA A 158 8.41 15.46 0.91
CA ALA A 158 9.79 15.44 0.44
C ALA A 158 10.83 15.26 1.58
N ASN A 159 10.45 15.59 2.81
CA ASN A 159 11.30 15.49 4.00
C ASN A 159 11.22 14.09 4.65
N THR A 160 10.03 13.56 4.90
CA THR A 160 9.80 12.32 5.66
C THR A 160 9.51 11.10 4.80
N LEU A 161 9.28 11.29 3.49
CA LEU A 161 8.80 10.26 2.56
C LEU A 161 7.48 9.62 3.00
N ARG A 162 6.68 10.33 3.79
CA ARG A 162 5.35 9.85 4.17
C ARG A 162 4.42 9.88 2.95
N PRO A 163 3.81 8.74 2.55
CA PRO A 163 3.00 8.69 1.34
C PRO A 163 1.53 9.02 1.60
N SER A 164 0.86 9.57 0.59
CA SER A 164 -0.58 9.45 0.37
C SER A 164 -0.83 8.78 -0.96
N LEU A 165 -1.91 8.00 -1.01
CA LEU A 165 -2.37 7.31 -2.18
C LEU A 165 -3.78 7.77 -2.52
N THR A 166 -4.01 8.08 -3.79
CA THR A 166 -5.35 8.39 -4.27
C THR A 166 -5.59 7.69 -5.60
N PHE A 167 -6.69 6.95 -5.69
CA PHE A 167 -7.14 6.33 -6.92
C PHE A 167 -8.41 7.02 -7.41
N HIS A 168 -8.33 7.60 -8.61
CA HIS A 168 -9.45 8.24 -9.28
C HIS A 168 -9.82 7.47 -10.54
N HIS A 169 -11.12 7.36 -10.81
CA HIS A 169 -11.62 6.79 -12.05
C HIS A 169 -13.02 7.35 -12.36
N GLY A 170 -13.40 7.37 -13.63
CA GLY A 170 -14.70 7.81 -14.12
C GLY A 170 -15.82 6.78 -13.99
N GLY A 171 -15.68 5.82 -13.07
CA GLY A 171 -16.55 4.64 -12.95
C GLY A 171 -15.93 3.37 -13.54
N LEU A 172 -16.71 2.28 -13.51
CA LEU A 172 -16.34 1.01 -14.10
C LEU A 172 -16.69 1.01 -15.60
N VAL A 173 -15.93 0.24 -16.37
CA VAL A 173 -16.30 -0.12 -17.74
C VAL A 173 -17.54 -1.02 -17.70
N ASP A 174 -18.29 -1.07 -18.81
CA ASP A 174 -19.49 -1.90 -18.94
C ASP A 174 -19.25 -3.33 -18.45
N GLY A 175 -20.05 -3.76 -17.47
CA GLY A 175 -19.93 -5.07 -16.86
C GLY A 175 -20.19 -6.22 -17.83
N GLU A 176 -21.02 -6.01 -18.86
CA GLU A 176 -21.24 -7.02 -19.90
C GLU A 176 -19.99 -7.23 -20.75
N LEU A 177 -19.31 -6.13 -21.13
CA LEU A 177 -18.05 -6.21 -21.87
C LEU A 177 -16.97 -6.95 -21.08
N LEU A 178 -16.86 -6.68 -19.77
CA LEU A 178 -15.92 -7.39 -18.90
C LEU A 178 -16.27 -8.87 -18.76
N ARG A 179 -17.57 -9.19 -18.64
CA ARG A 179 -18.08 -10.57 -18.55
C ARG A 179 -17.83 -11.36 -19.83
N GLU A 180 -18.08 -10.78 -20.99
CA GLU A 180 -17.81 -11.38 -22.30
C GLU A 180 -16.32 -11.62 -22.52
N ALA A 181 -15.47 -10.69 -22.05
CA ALA A 181 -14.02 -10.85 -22.08
C ALA A 181 -13.48 -11.79 -20.98
N GLY A 182 -14.31 -12.22 -20.03
CA GLY A 182 -13.92 -13.10 -18.93
C GLY A 182 -12.92 -12.47 -17.95
N VAL A 183 -12.92 -11.14 -17.82
CA VAL A 183 -11.98 -10.39 -16.97
C VAL A 183 -12.70 -9.73 -15.80
N THR A 184 -11.99 -9.60 -14.67
CA THR A 184 -12.47 -8.86 -13.50
C THR A 184 -11.73 -7.53 -13.37
N PRO A 185 -12.38 -6.46 -12.88
CA PRO A 185 -11.68 -5.21 -12.60
C PRO A 185 -10.49 -5.41 -11.67
N THR A 186 -9.40 -4.69 -11.94
CA THR A 186 -8.19 -4.71 -11.11
C THR A 186 -8.47 -4.07 -9.74
N ASP A 187 -8.20 -4.77 -8.65
CA ASP A 187 -8.30 -4.19 -7.30
C ASP A 187 -7.09 -3.29 -7.00
N VAL A 188 -7.09 -2.09 -7.59
CA VAL A 188 -5.95 -1.16 -7.59
C VAL A 188 -5.55 -0.75 -6.18
N GLU A 189 -6.51 -0.40 -5.33
CA GLU A 189 -6.24 0.05 -3.97
C GLU A 189 -5.57 -1.04 -3.14
N ARG A 190 -6.12 -2.27 -3.16
CA ARG A 190 -5.54 -3.40 -2.44
C ARG A 190 -4.13 -3.72 -2.93
N LEU A 191 -3.92 -3.79 -4.24
CA LEU A 191 -2.62 -4.13 -4.82
C LEU A 191 -1.52 -3.14 -4.42
N ILE A 192 -1.86 -1.84 -4.36
CA ILE A 192 -0.87 -0.84 -3.94
C ILE A 192 -0.70 -0.85 -2.42
N GLN A 193 -1.77 -1.00 -1.64
CA GLN A 193 -1.71 -1.11 -0.17
C GLN A 193 -0.85 -2.28 0.31
N GLU A 194 -0.81 -3.38 -0.45
CA GLU A 194 0.08 -4.52 -0.17
C GLU A 194 1.58 -4.18 -0.31
N LYS A 195 1.92 -3.11 -1.02
CA LYS A 195 3.29 -2.71 -1.34
C LYS A 195 3.73 -1.45 -0.60
N VAL A 196 2.80 -0.58 -0.26
CA VAL A 196 3.07 0.68 0.45
C VAL A 196 3.17 0.42 1.95
N PRO A 197 4.08 1.09 2.68
CA PRO A 197 4.12 1.07 4.13
C PRO A 197 2.77 1.41 4.78
N CYS A 198 2.44 0.78 5.91
CA CYS A 198 1.14 0.91 6.58
C CYS A 198 0.88 2.29 7.23
N ASP A 199 1.85 3.20 7.19
CA ASP A 199 1.81 4.54 7.79
C ASP A 199 1.45 5.64 6.78
N TYR A 200 0.94 5.27 5.61
CA TYR A 200 0.43 6.21 4.62
C TYR A 200 -0.73 7.05 5.18
N VAL A 201 -0.74 8.34 4.84
CA VAL A 201 -1.79 9.29 5.27
C VAL A 201 -2.93 9.31 4.26
N GLY A 202 -4.13 9.61 4.77
CA GLY A 202 -5.37 9.50 3.99
C GLY A 202 -5.49 10.53 2.88
N THR A 203 -4.85 11.70 3.00
CA THR A 203 -5.03 12.79 2.03
C THR A 203 -3.71 13.45 1.62
N VAL A 204 -3.70 14.07 0.44
CA VAL A 204 -2.56 14.88 -0.05
C VAL A 204 -2.29 16.07 0.88
N GLN A 205 -3.32 16.61 1.50
CA GLN A 205 -3.20 17.73 2.45
C GLN A 205 -2.40 17.33 3.69
N ASP A 206 -2.59 16.10 4.19
CA ASP A 206 -1.80 15.58 5.31
C ASP A 206 -0.32 15.46 4.94
N VAL A 207 -0.03 15.05 3.69
CA VAL A 207 1.34 14.98 3.16
C VAL A 207 1.98 16.36 3.07
N VAL A 208 1.23 17.37 2.59
CA VAL A 208 1.71 18.76 2.54
C VAL A 208 1.99 19.29 3.94
N ALA A 209 1.08 19.05 4.90
CA ALA A 209 1.27 19.46 6.29
C ALA A 209 2.51 18.80 6.91
N GLU A 210 2.80 17.54 6.58
CA GLU A 210 4.03 16.85 7.01
C GLU A 210 5.28 17.44 6.33
N ALA A 211 5.21 17.77 5.04
CA ALA A 211 6.32 18.36 4.29
C ALA A 211 6.72 19.76 4.81
N GLU A 212 5.73 20.53 5.27
CA GLU A 212 5.92 21.88 5.79
C GLU A 212 6.35 21.91 7.27
N GLN A 213 6.28 20.78 7.98
CA GLN A 213 6.70 20.73 9.38
C GLN A 213 8.20 21.01 9.53
N PRO A 214 8.59 22.05 10.29
CA PRO A 214 9.98 22.26 10.66
C PRO A 214 10.37 21.18 11.67
N GLY A 215 11.42 20.41 11.38
CA GLY A 215 11.92 19.42 12.34
C GLY A 215 12.43 18.12 11.75
N PHE A 216 12.31 17.90 10.44
CA PHE A 216 13.01 16.79 9.82
C PHE A 216 14.53 16.96 9.98
N VAL A 217 15.16 15.99 10.62
CA VAL A 217 16.62 15.90 10.76
C VAL A 217 17.06 14.63 10.04
N PRO A 218 17.96 14.71 9.05
CA PRO A 218 18.50 13.53 8.38
C PRO A 218 19.09 12.54 9.38
N LEU A 219 18.78 11.27 9.20
CA LEU A 219 19.33 10.20 10.04
C LEU A 219 20.79 9.94 9.68
N GLY A 220 21.59 9.60 10.69
CA GLY A 220 22.99 9.22 10.52
C GLY A 220 23.97 10.34 10.87
N ARG A 221 25.21 10.19 10.39
CA ARG A 221 26.29 11.15 10.57
C ARG A 221 26.61 11.79 9.23
N GLU A 222 26.80 13.11 9.23
CA GLU A 222 27.27 13.84 8.05
C GLU A 222 28.65 13.30 7.60
N VAL A 223 28.73 12.95 6.31
CA VAL A 223 29.94 12.42 5.68
C VAL A 223 30.64 13.51 4.87
N ASP A 224 29.87 14.27 4.09
CA ASP A 224 30.36 15.30 3.18
C ASP A 224 29.23 16.31 2.85
N SER A 225 29.58 17.46 2.30
CA SER A 225 28.64 18.50 1.85
C SER A 225 29.14 19.14 0.55
N PHE A 226 28.24 19.36 -0.40
CA PHE A 226 28.54 19.96 -1.69
C PHE A 226 27.47 20.98 -2.09
N GLU A 227 27.86 21.91 -2.94
CA GLU A 227 26.96 22.88 -3.56
C GLU A 227 26.87 22.59 -5.06
N ALA A 228 25.66 22.60 -5.61
CA ALA A 228 25.48 22.47 -7.04
C ALA A 228 25.97 23.75 -7.74
N PRO A 229 26.69 23.64 -8.87
CA PRO A 229 27.05 24.81 -9.67
C PRO A 229 25.78 25.52 -10.15
N SER A 230 25.82 26.85 -10.07
CA SER A 230 24.72 27.76 -10.44
C SER A 230 24.35 27.68 -11.91
#